data_AF-A0A3S0Q8Q1-F1
#
_entry.id   AF-A0A3S0Q8Q1-F1
#
_cell.length_a   1.000
_cell.length_b   1.000
_cell.length_c   1.000
_cell.angle_alpha   90.00
_cell.angle_beta   90.00
_cell.angle_gamma   90.00
#
_symmetry.space_group_name_H-M   'P 1'
#
loop_
_entity.id
_entity.type
_entity.pdbx_description
1 polymer ?
#
loop_
_entity_poly.entity_id
_entity_poly.type
_entity_poly.pdbx_seq_one_letter_code
_entity_poly.pdbx_strand_id
1 'polypeptide(L)'
;MQSSKRILSKNNLIFKVADEIHIREHREIELYNYKFLHRYKNYFYNINKDRTAFPILNENLVLLRTKLKELKKCTVSELIVQSARDSDKQAELIFLIWYMVSNNFIKIDLTQKLTLNSIICLD
;
A
#
# COMPACT_ATOMS: atom_id res chain seq x y z
N MET A 1 -17.91 24.80 0.71
CA MET A 1 -17.65 24.67 -0.74
C MET A 1 -17.41 25.99 -1.46
N GLN A 2 -18.26 27.02 -1.30
CA GLN A 2 -18.05 28.32 -1.98
C GLN A 2 -16.74 29.03 -1.57
N SER A 3 -16.35 28.94 -0.30
CA SER A 3 -15.11 29.54 0.22
C SER A 3 -13.85 28.92 -0.41
N SER A 4 -13.81 27.60 -0.57
CA SER A 4 -12.70 26.87 -1.20
C SER A 4 -12.56 27.23 -2.69
N LYS A 5 -13.67 27.37 -3.43
CA LYS A 5 -13.66 27.82 -4.84
C LYS A 5 -13.05 29.23 -4.99
N ARG A 6 -13.44 30.18 -4.13
CA ARG A 6 -12.96 31.57 -4.16
C ARG A 6 -11.47 31.71 -3.86
N ILE A 7 -10.92 30.85 -3.00
CA ILE A 7 -9.48 30.86 -2.65
C ILE A 7 -8.63 30.33 -3.81
N LEU A 8 -9.09 29.27 -4.50
CA LEU A 8 -8.36 28.66 -5.61
C LEU A 8 -8.39 29.52 -6.88
N SER A 9 -9.54 30.16 -7.17
CA SER A 9 -9.65 31.06 -8.32
C SER A 9 -8.74 32.29 -8.21
N LYS A 10 -8.44 32.76 -6.99
CA LYS A 10 -7.47 33.85 -6.76
C LYS A 10 -6.03 33.47 -7.08
N ASN A 11 -5.72 32.17 -7.13
CA ASN A 11 -4.37 31.63 -7.32
C ASN A 11 -4.21 30.93 -8.68
N ASN A 12 -5.09 31.16 -9.65
CA ASN A 12 -5.12 30.46 -10.95
C ASN A 12 -5.22 28.91 -10.82
N LEU A 13 -5.85 28.42 -9.76
CA LEU A 13 -6.07 27.00 -9.54
C LEU A 13 -7.52 26.62 -9.84
N ILE A 14 -7.71 25.45 -10.49
CA ILE A 14 -9.03 24.92 -10.82
C ILE A 14 -9.51 24.04 -9.67
N PHE A 15 -10.67 24.40 -9.09
CA PHE A 15 -11.35 23.54 -8.12
C PHE A 15 -12.17 22.47 -8.84
N LYS A 16 -11.75 21.21 -8.73
CA LYS A 16 -12.51 20.05 -9.20
C LYS A 16 -12.91 19.18 -8.01
N VAL A 17 -14.18 18.79 -7.95
CA VAL A 17 -14.65 17.78 -7.01
C VAL A 17 -14.53 16.44 -7.72
N ALA A 18 -13.78 15.50 -7.15
CA ALA A 18 -13.86 14.10 -7.54
C ALA A 18 -15.03 13.48 -6.77
N ASP A 19 -16.14 13.26 -7.46
CA ASP A 19 -17.27 12.53 -6.90
C ASP A 19 -17.13 11.02 -7.13
N GLU A 20 -18.05 10.26 -6.55
CA GLU A 20 -18.01 8.80 -6.66
C GLU A 20 -18.12 8.30 -8.11
N ILE A 21 -18.92 9.00 -8.94
CA ILE A 21 -19.09 8.70 -10.36
C ILE A 21 -17.75 8.86 -11.09
N HIS A 22 -17.10 10.01 -10.90
CA HIS A 22 -15.80 10.27 -11.51
C HIS A 22 -14.76 9.22 -11.13
N ILE A 23 -14.71 8.82 -9.85
CA ILE A 23 -13.78 7.79 -9.37
C ILE A 23 -14.11 6.43 -10.02
N ARG A 24 -15.39 6.04 -10.08
CA ARG A 24 -15.81 4.78 -10.68
C ARG A 24 -15.51 4.71 -12.18
N GLU A 25 -15.74 5.79 -12.90
CA GLU A 25 -15.59 5.83 -14.36
C GLU A 25 -14.13 6.01 -14.82
N HIS A 26 -13.31 6.78 -14.09
CA HIS A 26 -11.98 7.17 -14.54
C HIS A 26 -10.84 6.56 -13.72
N ARG A 27 -11.14 5.99 -12.55
CA ARG A 27 -10.16 5.44 -11.61
C ARG A 27 -10.62 4.08 -11.06
N GLU A 28 -11.32 3.30 -11.88
CA GLU A 28 -11.90 2.02 -11.48
C GLU A 28 -10.85 1.07 -10.88
N ILE A 29 -9.67 0.98 -11.52
CA ILE A 29 -8.57 0.13 -11.07
C ILE A 29 -8.04 0.59 -9.71
N GLU A 30 -7.80 1.90 -9.54
CA GLU A 30 -7.37 2.46 -8.25
C GLU A 30 -8.42 2.18 -7.17
N LEU A 31 -9.71 2.38 -7.46
CA LEU A 31 -10.81 2.09 -6.54
C LEU A 31 -10.84 0.61 -6.14
N TYR A 32 -10.67 -0.30 -7.11
CA TYR A 32 -10.56 -1.74 -6.84
C TYR A 32 -9.37 -2.04 -5.92
N ASN A 33 -8.20 -1.47 -6.20
CA ASN A 33 -7.00 -1.66 -5.42
C ASN A 33 -7.15 -1.11 -3.99
N TYR A 34 -7.77 0.06 -3.82
CA TYR A 34 -8.07 0.59 -2.49
C TYR A 34 -9.02 -0.31 -1.71
N LYS A 35 -10.07 -0.86 -2.35
CA LYS A 35 -10.98 -1.81 -1.72
C LYS A 35 -10.27 -3.12 -1.33
N PHE A 36 -9.38 -3.61 -2.18
CA PHE A 36 -8.54 -4.78 -1.90
C PHE A 36 -7.62 -4.53 -0.69
N LEU A 37 -6.84 -3.44 -0.72
CA LEU A 37 -5.89 -3.07 0.33
C LEU A 37 -6.55 -2.74 1.67
N HIS A 38 -7.79 -2.23 1.65
CA HIS A 38 -8.54 -1.92 2.87
C HIS A 38 -8.68 -3.13 3.80
N ARG A 39 -8.74 -4.34 3.25
CA ARG A 39 -8.82 -5.60 4.01
C ARG A 39 -7.58 -5.86 4.86
N TYR A 40 -6.42 -5.34 4.46
CA TYR A 40 -5.15 -5.55 5.15
C TYR A 40 -4.83 -4.42 6.15
N LYS A 41 -5.37 -3.21 5.91
CA LYS A 41 -5.00 -1.98 6.63
C LYS A 41 -5.08 -2.10 8.15
N ASN A 42 -6.14 -2.69 8.65
CA ASN A 42 -6.45 -2.74 10.09
C ASN A 42 -6.06 -4.06 10.76
N TYR A 43 -5.28 -4.92 10.10
CA TYR A 43 -4.97 -6.26 10.63
C TYR A 43 -4.36 -6.23 12.05
N PHE A 44 -3.45 -5.29 12.32
CA PHE A 44 -2.84 -5.11 13.65
C PHE A 44 -3.49 -3.99 14.48
N TYR A 45 -4.71 -3.54 14.16
CA TYR A 45 -5.33 -2.37 14.83
C TYR A 45 -5.58 -2.60 16.33
N ASN A 46 -5.85 -3.85 16.74
CA ASN A 46 -6.07 -4.21 18.14
C ASN A 46 -4.77 -4.51 18.92
N ILE A 47 -3.61 -4.36 18.28
CA ILE A 47 -2.32 -4.51 18.95
C ILE A 47 -1.93 -3.13 19.50
N ASN A 48 -1.65 -3.08 20.80
CA ASN A 48 -1.35 -1.85 21.52
C ASN A 48 -0.10 -1.15 20.96
N LYS A 49 -0.30 -0.05 20.23
CA LYS A 49 0.75 0.67 19.49
C LYS A 49 1.73 1.42 20.39
N ASP A 50 1.32 1.78 21.62
CA ASP A 50 2.16 2.55 22.56
C ASP A 50 3.19 1.68 23.29
N ARG A 51 3.01 0.35 23.29
CA ARG A 51 4.08 -0.60 23.65
C ARG A 51 4.81 -1.15 22.44
N THR A 52 4.17 -1.12 21.28
CA THR A 52 4.62 -1.83 20.10
C THR A 52 3.99 -1.28 18.81
N ALA A 53 4.47 -0.14 18.30
CA ALA A 53 4.14 0.28 16.92
C ALA A 53 4.66 -0.74 15.88
N PHE A 54 5.53 -1.64 16.34
CA PHE A 54 5.79 -2.97 15.80
C PHE A 54 5.67 -3.94 16.99
N PRO A 55 4.68 -4.86 17.08
CA PRO A 55 4.64 -5.93 18.09
C PRO A 55 5.98 -6.61 18.04
N ILE A 56 6.85 -6.37 19.06
CA ILE A 56 8.18 -6.97 19.22
C ILE A 56 8.72 -7.40 17.86
N LEU A 57 9.05 -6.42 16.99
CA LEU A 57 9.42 -6.59 15.57
C LEU A 57 8.87 -7.91 14.96
N ASN A 58 7.69 -7.92 14.33
CA ASN A 58 7.32 -9.06 13.49
C ASN A 58 8.52 -9.30 12.54
N GLU A 59 9.27 -10.37 12.80
CA GLU A 59 10.59 -10.59 12.21
C GLU A 59 10.47 -10.67 10.69
N ASN A 60 9.32 -11.11 10.20
CA ASN A 60 8.99 -11.19 8.79
C ASN A 60 8.82 -9.79 8.18
N LEU A 61 8.20 -8.82 8.86
CA LEU A 61 8.13 -7.43 8.37
C LEU A 61 9.52 -6.79 8.27
N VAL A 62 10.40 -7.10 9.22
CA VAL A 62 11.78 -6.58 9.25
C VAL A 62 12.62 -7.23 8.18
N LEU A 63 12.47 -8.54 8.01
CA LEU A 63 13.06 -9.31 6.91
C LEU A 63 12.63 -8.74 5.57
N LEU A 64 11.33 -8.59 5.32
CA LEU A 64 10.78 -8.05 4.07
C LEU A 64 11.32 -6.64 3.79
N ARG A 65 11.34 -5.76 4.81
CA ARG A 65 11.88 -4.41 4.66
C ARG A 65 13.39 -4.43 4.36
N THR A 66 14.15 -5.28 5.03
CA THR A 66 15.60 -5.42 4.81
C THR A 66 15.89 -5.93 3.41
N LYS A 67 15.18 -6.97 2.96
CA LYS A 67 15.29 -7.50 1.60
C LYS A 67 14.87 -6.50 0.54
N LEU A 68 13.81 -5.73 0.78
CA LEU A 68 13.43 -4.67 -0.15
C LEU A 68 14.45 -3.53 -0.21
N LYS A 69 15.13 -3.20 0.90
CA LYS A 69 16.27 -2.25 0.88
C LYS A 69 17.42 -2.76 0.02
N GLU A 70 17.76 -4.05 0.14
CA GLU A 70 18.82 -4.69 -0.66
C GLU A 70 18.47 -4.67 -2.16
N LEU A 71 17.23 -5.03 -2.50
CA LEU A 71 16.76 -5.11 -3.88
C LEU A 71 16.45 -3.73 -4.50
N LYS A 72 16.22 -2.70 -3.67
CA LYS A 72 15.80 -1.32 -4.02
C LYS A 72 14.42 -1.22 -4.69
N LYS A 73 14.20 -1.99 -5.75
CA LYS A 73 12.97 -2.06 -6.54
C LYS A 73 12.86 -3.46 -7.13
N CYS A 74 11.77 -4.15 -6.84
CA CYS A 74 11.53 -5.52 -7.29
C CYS A 74 10.04 -5.78 -7.45
N THR A 75 9.66 -6.92 -8.00
CA THR A 75 8.27 -7.40 -7.93
C THR A 75 7.96 -7.97 -6.55
N VAL A 76 6.67 -8.07 -6.23
CA VAL A 76 6.21 -8.76 -5.01
C VAL A 76 6.71 -10.21 -5.00
N SER A 77 6.64 -10.92 -6.13
CA SER A 77 7.10 -12.31 -6.28
C SER A 77 8.59 -12.46 -6.01
N GLU A 78 9.42 -11.55 -6.54
CA GLU A 78 10.87 -11.57 -6.29
C GLU A 78 11.17 -11.40 -4.80
N LEU A 79 10.50 -10.46 -4.13
CA LEU A 79 10.69 -10.25 -2.70
C LEU A 79 10.33 -11.51 -1.90
N ILE A 80 9.25 -12.20 -2.26
CA ILE A 80 8.80 -13.43 -1.59
C ILE A 80 9.83 -14.55 -1.75
N VAL A 81 10.26 -14.82 -2.98
CA VAL A 81 11.21 -15.90 -3.29
C VAL A 81 12.58 -15.66 -2.63
N GLN A 82 13.00 -14.40 -2.51
CA GLN A 82 14.23 -14.01 -1.81
C GLN A 82 14.10 -14.03 -0.29
N SER A 83 12.89 -14.11 0.26
CA SER A 83 12.62 -14.06 1.70
C SER A 83 12.28 -15.42 2.31
N ALA A 84 11.71 -16.36 1.55
CA ALA A 84 11.34 -17.68 2.04
C ALA A 84 11.36 -18.75 0.94
N ARG A 85 11.71 -19.99 1.33
CA ARG A 85 11.72 -21.17 0.43
C ARG A 85 10.47 -22.03 0.55
N ASP A 86 9.88 -22.07 1.74
CA ASP A 86 8.69 -22.86 2.05
C ASP A 86 7.41 -22.13 1.59
N SER A 87 6.44 -22.88 1.04
CA SER A 87 5.21 -22.31 0.45
C SER A 87 4.28 -21.69 1.48
N ASP A 88 4.18 -22.28 2.67
CA ASP A 88 3.30 -21.76 3.74
C ASP A 88 3.82 -20.41 4.23
N LYS A 89 5.14 -20.31 4.35
CA LYS A 89 5.82 -19.07 4.70
C LYS A 89 5.65 -18.02 3.61
N GLN A 90 5.78 -18.40 2.34
CA GLN A 90 5.54 -17.48 1.24
C GLN A 90 4.12 -16.91 1.24
N ALA A 91 3.11 -17.73 1.55
CA ALA A 91 1.72 -17.29 1.69
C ALA A 91 1.56 -16.26 2.83
N GLU A 92 2.20 -16.49 3.98
CA GLU A 92 2.25 -15.51 5.09
C GLU A 92 2.88 -14.18 4.64
N LEU A 93 4.00 -14.25 3.91
CA LEU A 93 4.71 -13.05 3.43
C LEU A 93 3.89 -12.25 2.43
N ILE A 94 3.13 -12.89 1.54
CA ILE A 94 2.20 -12.20 0.61
C ILE A 94 1.24 -11.31 1.40
N PHE A 95 0.64 -11.87 2.46
CA PHE A 95 -0.28 -11.12 3.31
C PHE A 95 0.41 -9.91 3.94
N LEU A 96 1.62 -10.10 4.48
CA LEU A 96 2.39 -9.03 5.11
C LEU A 96 2.84 -7.94 4.13
N ILE A 97 3.18 -8.29 2.89
CA ILE A 97 3.50 -7.30 1.84
C ILE A 97 2.28 -6.43 1.54
N TRP A 98 1.09 -7.01 1.39
CA TRP A 98 -0.12 -6.21 1.18
C TRP A 98 -0.50 -5.37 2.40
N TYR A 99 -0.25 -5.87 3.61
CA TYR A 99 -0.33 -5.06 4.82
C TYR A 99 0.60 -3.85 4.76
N MET A 100 1.86 -4.04 4.36
CA MET A 100 2.85 -2.95 4.23
C MET A 100 2.43 -1.92 3.18
N VAL A 101 1.92 -2.36 2.04
CA VAL A 101 1.38 -1.48 0.99
C VAL A 101 0.15 -0.72 1.51
N SER A 102 -0.79 -1.39 2.17
CA SER A 102 -2.03 -0.76 2.67
C SER A 102 -1.79 0.31 3.76
N ASN A 103 -0.63 0.24 4.43
CA ASN A 103 -0.19 1.19 5.45
C ASN A 103 0.90 2.15 4.95
N ASN A 104 1.12 2.21 3.62
CA ASN A 104 2.09 3.10 2.99
C ASN A 104 3.55 2.90 3.45
N PHE A 105 3.92 1.71 3.93
CA PHE A 105 5.32 1.39 4.25
C PHE A 105 6.15 1.09 2.99
N ILE A 106 5.48 0.76 1.89
CA ILE A 106 6.05 0.41 0.59
C ILE A 106 5.22 1.12 -0.49
N LYS A 107 5.89 1.69 -1.49
CA LYS A 107 5.28 2.30 -2.67
C LYS A 107 4.93 1.25 -3.72
N ILE A 108 3.83 1.47 -4.44
CA ILE A 108 3.36 0.68 -5.59
C ILE A 108 2.53 1.55 -6.52
N ASP A 109 2.45 1.19 -7.80
CA ASP A 109 1.53 1.81 -8.75
C ASP A 109 0.10 1.27 -8.54
N LEU A 110 -0.79 2.12 -8.02
CA LEU A 110 -2.20 1.78 -7.80
C LEU A 110 -3.07 1.98 -9.06
N THR A 111 -2.53 2.56 -10.13
CA THR A 111 -3.25 2.75 -11.40
C THR A 111 -3.33 1.45 -12.20
N GLN A 112 -2.51 0.46 -11.85
CA GLN A 112 -2.50 -0.88 -12.42
C GLN A 112 -3.04 -1.91 -11.43
N LYS A 113 -3.63 -2.99 -11.94
CA LYS A 113 -4.17 -4.06 -11.08
C LYS A 113 -3.03 -4.67 -10.24
N LEU A 114 -3.24 -4.74 -8.93
CA LEU A 114 -2.26 -5.34 -8.02
C LEU A 114 -2.17 -6.85 -8.24
N THR A 115 -0.95 -7.34 -8.44
CA THR A 115 -0.60 -8.75 -8.64
C THR A 115 0.75 -9.05 -8.00
N LEU A 116 1.17 -10.33 -7.99
CA LEU A 116 2.51 -10.69 -7.54
C LEU A 116 3.63 -10.15 -8.46
N ASN A 117 3.30 -9.74 -9.69
CA ASN A 117 4.24 -9.11 -10.61
C ASN A 117 4.28 -7.57 -10.45
N SER A 118 3.46 -7.00 -9.58
CA SER A 118 3.48 -5.56 -9.33
C SER A 118 4.81 -5.16 -8.71
N ILE A 119 5.34 -4.03 -9.21
CA ILE A 119 6.63 -3.51 -8.76
C ILE A 119 6.44 -2.71 -7.48
N ILE A 120 7.29 -3.00 -6.50
CA ILE A 120 7.34 -2.36 -5.19
C ILE A 120 8.72 -1.76 -4.93
N CYS A 121 8.75 -0.67 -4.15
CA CYS A 121 9.98 -0.08 -3.64
C CYS A 121 9.74 0.64 -2.31
N LEU A 122 10.82 0.92 -1.59
CA LEU A 122 10.75 1.82 -0.45
C LEU A 122 10.62 3.28 -0.91
N ASP A 123 10.21 4.13 0.03
CA ASP A 123 10.03 5.56 -0.19
C ASP A 123 11.31 6.28 -0.64
#